data_AF-A0A0P7CKF1-F1
#
_entry.id   AF-A0A0P7CKF1-F1
#
_cell.length_a   1.000
_cell.length_b   1.000
_cell.length_c   1.000
_cell.angle_alpha   90.00
_cell.angle_beta   90.00
_cell.angle_gamma   90.00
#
_symmetry.space_group_name_H-M   'P 1'
#
loop_
_entity.id
_entity.type
_entity.pdbx_description
1 polymer ?
#
loop_
_entity_poly.entity_id
_entity_poly.type
_entity_poly.pdbx_seq_one_letter_code
_entity_poly.pdbx_strand_id
1 'polypeptide(L)'
;MDLSAAAASTTGVSEISTFCLRCGRRLTSPPSVSAGFGPGCTRHFRRTAPTLTGFTSQQLEDALELLELGGIVPLRGRRVWLTIGHRGATYRTAPTGQCTCAAGVHGKPCHHVAAVRLVVV
;
A
#
# COMPACT_ATOMS: atom_id res chain seq x y z
N MET A 1 31.66 -21.21 29.33
CA MET A 1 31.73 -19.86 28.74
C MET A 1 30.39 -19.59 28.10
N ASP A 2 29.48 -19.05 28.90
CA ASP A 2 28.22 -18.46 28.44
C ASP A 2 28.50 -17.17 27.67
N LEU A 3 27.91 -17.04 26.49
CA LEU A 3 27.65 -15.74 25.86
C LEU A 3 26.37 -15.85 25.03
N SER A 4 25.29 -15.37 25.66
CA SER A 4 24.07 -14.91 25.00
C SER A 4 24.38 -13.85 23.94
N ALA A 5 23.67 -13.91 22.81
CA ALA A 5 23.34 -12.75 22.01
C ALA A 5 21.81 -12.74 21.83
N ALA A 6 21.15 -11.85 22.56
CA ALA A 6 19.71 -11.61 22.46
C ALA A 6 19.38 -11.04 21.08
N ALA A 7 18.52 -11.75 20.33
CA ALA A 7 17.89 -11.20 19.14
C ALA A 7 16.93 -10.09 19.57
N ALA A 8 17.28 -8.85 19.22
CA ALA A 8 16.41 -7.69 19.41
C ALA A 8 15.16 -7.82 18.53
N SER A 9 14.07 -8.30 19.12
CA SER A 9 12.73 -8.24 18.54
C SER A 9 12.28 -6.78 18.49
N THR A 10 12.38 -6.13 17.33
CA THR A 10 11.66 -4.87 17.07
C THR A 10 10.22 -5.20 16.70
N THR A 11 9.38 -5.41 17.70
CA THR A 11 7.92 -5.33 17.53
C THR A 11 7.55 -3.86 17.33
N GLY A 12 7.75 -3.36 16.11
CA GLY A 12 7.16 -2.10 15.69
C GLY A 12 5.66 -2.33 15.54
N VAL A 13 4.89 -2.01 16.56
CA VAL A 13 3.43 -1.95 16.44
C VAL A 13 3.12 -0.76 15.55
N SER A 14 2.81 -1.01 14.29
CA SER A 14 2.21 0.01 13.42
C SER A 14 0.86 0.39 14.04
N GLU A 15 0.73 1.63 14.49
CA GLU A 15 -0.56 2.15 14.95
C GLU A 15 -1.57 2.02 13.81
N ILE A 16 -2.64 1.26 14.07
CA ILE A 16 -3.72 1.09 13.11
C ILE A 16 -4.48 2.42 13.03
N SER A 17 -4.37 3.10 11.88
CA SER A 17 -5.06 4.36 11.65
C SER A 17 -6.57 4.17 11.69
N THR A 18 -7.26 4.97 12.51
CA THR A 18 -8.72 5.06 12.51
C THR A 18 -9.24 6.07 11.49
N PHE A 19 -8.38 6.60 10.62
CA PHE A 19 -8.74 7.53 9.53
C PHE A 19 -8.34 6.96 8.17
N CYS A 20 -9.19 7.21 7.17
CA CYS A 20 -8.97 6.81 5.80
C CYS A 20 -7.67 7.43 5.24
N LEU A 21 -6.75 6.58 4.77
CA LEU A 21 -5.44 7.00 4.29
C LEU A 21 -5.49 7.92 3.07
N ARG A 22 -6.62 7.94 2.35
CA ARG A 22 -6.88 8.85 1.22
C ARG A 22 -7.57 10.14 1.67
N CYS A 23 -8.80 10.01 2.15
CA CYS A 23 -9.71 11.15 2.34
C CYS A 23 -9.78 11.68 3.78
N GLY A 24 -9.07 11.08 4.73
CA GLY A 24 -9.03 11.53 6.12
C GLY A 24 -10.32 11.32 6.92
N ARG A 25 -11.40 10.78 6.33
CA ARG A 25 -12.63 10.45 7.08
C ARG A 25 -12.37 9.35 8.11
N ARG A 26 -13.02 9.47 9.27
CA ARG A 26 -12.97 8.45 10.33
C ARG A 26 -13.55 7.12 9.84
N LEU A 27 -12.86 6.04 10.17
CA LEU A 27 -13.23 4.67 9.91
C LEU A 27 -13.82 4.08 11.19
N THR A 28 -14.97 3.41 11.07
CA THR A 28 -15.71 2.87 12.22
C THR A 28 -15.89 1.36 12.17
N SER A 29 -15.81 0.74 10.99
CA SER A 29 -15.91 -0.70 10.84
C SER A 29 -14.52 -1.36 10.89
N PRO A 30 -14.37 -2.53 11.54
CA PRO A 30 -13.10 -3.24 11.58
C PRO A 30 -12.49 -3.52 10.19
N PRO A 31 -13.27 -3.94 9.15
CA PRO A 31 -12.71 -4.15 7.81
C PRO A 31 -12.15 -2.88 7.17
N SER A 32 -12.79 -1.73 7.38
CA SER A 32 -12.27 -0.47 6.86
C SER A 32 -11.00 -0.05 7.60
N VAL A 33 -10.99 -0.22 8.93
CA VAL A 33 -9.83 0.07 9.77
C VAL A 33 -8.63 -0.81 9.37
N SER A 34 -8.83 -2.11 9.12
CA SER A 34 -7.76 -3.01 8.68
C SER A 34 -7.26 -2.69 7.27
N ALA A 35 -8.16 -2.33 6.34
CA ALA A 35 -7.77 -1.95 4.98
C ALA A 35 -7.15 -0.54 4.91
N GLY A 36 -7.43 0.33 5.89
CA GLY A 36 -7.07 1.74 5.87
C GLY A 36 -7.97 2.62 4.98
N PHE A 37 -9.06 2.06 4.44
CA PHE A 37 -9.95 2.75 3.51
C PHE A 37 -11.44 2.54 3.84
N GLY A 38 -12.20 3.62 3.73
CA GLY A 38 -13.66 3.58 3.83
C GLY A 38 -14.33 3.22 2.50
N PRO A 39 -15.60 2.76 2.52
CA PRO A 39 -16.30 2.22 1.34
C PRO A 39 -16.40 3.20 0.17
N GLY A 40 -16.49 4.51 0.45
CA GLY A 40 -16.48 5.54 -0.59
C GLY A 40 -15.15 5.64 -1.34
N CYS A 41 -14.01 5.45 -0.66
CA CYS A 41 -12.70 5.42 -1.32
C CYS A 41 -12.50 4.09 -2.05
N THR A 42 -12.92 2.97 -1.48
CA THR A 42 -12.88 1.66 -2.18
C THR A 42 -13.66 1.70 -3.49
N ARG A 43 -14.90 2.25 -3.48
CA ARG A 43 -15.69 2.46 -4.70
C ARG A 43 -14.98 3.39 -5.69
N HIS A 44 -14.36 4.46 -5.19
CA HIS A 44 -13.59 5.38 -6.03
C HIS A 44 -12.44 4.64 -6.72
N PHE A 45 -11.66 3.82 -6.01
CA PHE A 45 -10.57 3.04 -6.62
C PHE A 45 -11.07 2.14 -7.74
N ARG A 46 -12.13 1.37 -7.51
CA ARG A 46 -12.70 0.48 -8.54
C ARG A 46 -13.19 1.24 -9.78
N ARG A 47 -13.70 2.47 -9.62
CA ARG A 47 -14.13 3.32 -10.74
C ARG A 47 -12.96 3.97 -11.47
N THR A 48 -11.90 4.34 -10.76
CA THR A 48 -10.74 5.06 -11.30
C THR A 48 -9.69 4.11 -11.88
N ALA A 49 -9.58 2.88 -11.38
CA ALA A 49 -8.57 1.91 -11.86
C ALA A 49 -8.58 1.73 -13.39
N PRO A 50 -9.73 1.54 -14.06
CA PRO A 50 -9.76 1.40 -15.52
C PRO A 50 -9.27 2.63 -16.29
N THR A 51 -9.21 3.81 -15.66
CA THR A 51 -8.74 5.05 -16.30
C THR A 51 -7.24 5.29 -16.10
N LEU A 52 -6.54 4.46 -15.31
CA LEU A 52 -5.09 4.59 -15.13
C LEU A 52 -4.35 4.04 -16.36
N THR A 53 -3.72 4.93 -17.11
CA THR A 53 -2.88 4.57 -18.26
C THR A 53 -1.52 4.03 -17.83
N GLY A 54 -0.94 3.13 -18.64
CA GLY A 54 0.42 2.61 -18.45
C GLY A 54 0.51 1.37 -17.56
N PHE A 55 -0.63 0.77 -17.18
CA PHE A 55 -0.71 -0.49 -16.46
C PHE A 55 -1.55 -1.50 -17.26
N THR A 56 -1.25 -2.78 -17.09
CA THR A 56 -2.12 -3.85 -17.63
C THR A 56 -3.36 -4.02 -16.75
N SER A 57 -4.41 -4.65 -17.27
CA SER A 57 -5.61 -4.99 -16.49
C SER A 57 -5.26 -5.81 -15.24
N GLN A 58 -4.35 -6.78 -15.37
CA GLN A 58 -3.89 -7.58 -14.23
C GLN A 58 -3.19 -6.73 -13.17
N GLN A 59 -2.34 -5.78 -13.57
CA GLN A 59 -1.68 -4.88 -12.61
C GLN A 59 -2.66 -3.98 -11.87
N LEU A 60 -3.77 -3.62 -12.52
CA LEU A 60 -4.83 -2.85 -11.89
C LEU A 60 -5.66 -3.70 -10.92
N GLU A 61 -5.95 -4.96 -11.28
CA GLU A 61 -6.62 -5.90 -10.39
C GLU A 61 -5.78 -6.21 -9.14
N ASP A 62 -4.50 -6.56 -9.33
CA ASP A 62 -3.55 -6.79 -8.22
C ASP A 62 -3.43 -5.53 -7.33
N ALA A 63 -3.51 -4.34 -7.92
CA ALA A 63 -3.47 -3.09 -7.16
C ALA A 63 -4.74 -2.90 -6.32
N LEU A 64 -5.91 -3.24 -6.85
CA LEU A 64 -7.16 -3.20 -6.09
C LEU A 64 -7.14 -4.22 -4.97
N GLU A 65 -6.71 -5.46 -5.23
CA GLU A 65 -6.53 -6.51 -4.22
C GLU A 65 -5.60 -6.03 -3.10
N LEU A 66 -4.45 -5.44 -3.44
CA LEU A 66 -3.51 -4.87 -2.47
C LEU A 66 -4.18 -3.83 -1.56
N LEU A 67 -5.01 -2.93 -2.11
CA LEU A 67 -5.73 -1.91 -1.33
C LEU A 67 -6.84 -2.52 -0.47
N GLU A 68 -7.52 -3.57 -0.95
CA GLU A 68 -8.57 -4.26 -0.21
C GLU A 68 -8.02 -5.04 0.98
N LEU A 69 -6.82 -5.59 0.85
CA LEU A 69 -6.11 -6.31 1.90
C LEU A 69 -5.34 -5.39 2.88
N GLY A 70 -5.39 -4.06 2.69
CA GLY A 70 -4.63 -3.12 3.53
C GLY A 70 -3.12 -3.20 3.34
N GLY A 71 -2.66 -3.69 2.17
CA GLY A 71 -1.25 -3.89 1.84
C GLY A 71 -0.47 -2.61 1.57
N ILE A 72 -0.89 -1.46 2.12
CA ILE A 72 -0.26 -0.15 1.91
C ILE A 72 -0.24 0.68 3.20
N VAL A 73 0.90 1.31 3.48
CA VAL A 73 1.08 2.21 4.64
C VAL A 73 1.84 3.47 4.22
N PRO A 74 1.40 4.68 4.59
CA PRO A 74 2.12 5.90 4.25
C PRO A 74 3.40 6.04 5.09
N LEU A 75 4.46 6.49 4.44
CA LEU A 75 5.69 6.97 5.08
C LEU A 75 5.92 8.45 4.74
N ARG A 76 6.71 9.15 5.56
CA ARG A 76 7.22 10.50 5.28
C ARG A 76 6.13 11.49 4.80
N GLY A 77 5.00 11.52 5.50
CA GLY A 77 3.87 12.41 5.14
C GLY A 77 3.26 12.11 3.77
N ARG A 78 3.07 10.83 3.43
CA ARG A 78 2.46 10.34 2.16
C ARG A 78 3.28 10.59 0.89
N ARG A 79 4.56 10.99 1.03
CA ARG A 79 5.50 11.14 -0.10
C ARG A 79 6.07 9.80 -0.57
N VAL A 80 6.15 8.82 0.33
CA VAL A 80 6.59 7.44 0.07
C VAL A 80 5.59 6.53 0.76
N TRP A 81 5.36 5.35 0.20
CA TRP A 81 4.47 4.34 0.75
C TRP A 81 5.24 3.03 0.91
N LEU A 82 4.93 2.26 1.95
CA LEU A 82 5.26 0.83 1.97
C LEU A 82 4.09 0.10 1.32
N THR A 83 4.40 -0.78 0.37
CA THR A 83 3.43 -1.66 -0.27
C THR A 83 3.88 -3.11 -0.11
N ILE A 84 2.94 -4.02 0.11
CA ILE A 84 3.20 -5.45 0.30
C ILE A 84 3.03 -6.17 -1.05
N GLY A 85 3.96 -7.06 -1.39
CA GLY A 85 3.83 -7.98 -2.52
C GLY A 85 3.33 -9.37 -2.12
N HIS A 86 3.06 -10.23 -3.12
CA HIS A 86 2.38 -11.52 -2.95
C HIS A 86 3.05 -12.52 -1.97
N ARG A 87 4.32 -12.30 -1.58
CA ARG A 87 5.06 -13.15 -0.62
C ARG A 87 5.39 -12.43 0.69
N GLY A 88 4.66 -11.37 1.02
CA GLY A 88 4.91 -10.57 2.23
C GLY A 88 6.12 -9.63 2.14
N ALA A 89 6.85 -9.61 1.02
CA ALA A 89 7.93 -8.66 0.78
C ALA A 89 7.37 -7.24 0.76
N THR A 90 8.08 -6.31 1.40
CA THR A 90 7.69 -4.89 1.43
C THR A 90 8.54 -4.07 0.47
N TYR A 91 7.90 -3.13 -0.21
CA TYR A 91 8.56 -2.25 -1.18
C TYR A 91 8.26 -0.79 -0.87
N ARG A 92 9.28 0.06 -1.01
CA ARG A 92 9.09 1.51 -0.96
C ARG A 92 8.61 1.96 -2.33
N THR A 93 7.48 2.63 -2.35
CA THR A 93 6.78 3.03 -3.56
C THR A 93 6.46 4.52 -3.50
N ALA A 94 6.94 5.28 -4.47
CA ALA A 94 6.69 6.70 -4.61
C ALA A 94 5.54 6.94 -5.61
N PRO A 95 4.66 7.93 -5.39
CA PRO A 95 3.60 8.27 -6.33
C PRO A 95 4.11 8.67 -7.73
N THR A 96 5.33 9.18 -7.78
CA THR A 96 6.06 9.55 -8.99
C THR A 96 6.51 8.37 -9.86
N GLY A 97 6.28 7.13 -9.43
CA GLY A 97 6.48 5.92 -10.25
C GLY A 97 7.63 5.02 -9.82
N GLN A 98 8.45 5.42 -8.86
CA GLN A 98 9.56 4.62 -8.36
C GLN A 98 9.06 3.56 -7.38
N CYS A 99 9.48 2.32 -7.55
CA CYS A 99 9.19 1.23 -6.63
C CYS A 99 10.42 0.35 -6.44
N THR A 100 10.70 -0.10 -5.22
CA THR A 100 11.85 -0.98 -4.95
C THR A 100 11.59 -2.46 -5.26
N CYS A 101 10.45 -2.81 -5.88
CA CYS A 101 10.22 -4.17 -6.39
C CYS A 101 11.05 -4.44 -7.66
N ALA A 102 11.23 -5.72 -8.02
CA ALA A 102 12.01 -6.11 -9.19
C ALA A 102 11.61 -5.37 -10.48
N ALA A 103 10.31 -5.24 -10.76
CA ALA A 103 9.84 -4.47 -11.92
C ALA A 103 10.21 -2.99 -11.82
N GLY A 104 9.99 -2.37 -10.66
CA GLY A 104 10.22 -0.95 -10.42
C GLY A 104 11.68 -0.54 -10.48
N VAL A 105 12.61 -1.37 -9.96
CA VAL A 105 14.06 -1.11 -10.05
C VAL A 105 14.55 -1.17 -11.50
N HIS A 106 13.84 -1.87 -12.38
CA HIS A 106 14.08 -1.90 -13.82
C HIS A 106 13.24 -0.87 -14.60
N GLY A 107 12.61 0.09 -13.92
CA GLY A 107 11.81 1.15 -14.55
C GLY A 107 10.51 0.67 -15.20
N LYS A 108 10.06 -0.55 -14.89
CA LYS A 108 8.82 -1.11 -15.45
C LYS A 108 7.61 -0.78 -14.56
N PRO A 109 6.41 -0.62 -15.15
CA PRO A 109 5.17 -0.51 -14.38
C PRO A 109 4.96 -1.71 -13.44
N CYS A 110 4.38 -1.47 -12.27
CA CYS A 110 4.02 -2.52 -11.32
C CYS A 110 2.75 -2.14 -10.54
N HIS A 111 2.03 -3.14 -10.03
CA HIS A 111 0.77 -2.92 -9.30
C HIS A 111 0.97 -2.08 -8.03
N HIS A 112 2.14 -2.13 -7.39
CA HIS A 112 2.44 -1.28 -6.23
C HIS A 112 2.31 0.21 -6.57
N VAL A 113 2.86 0.63 -7.72
CA VAL A 113 2.76 2.03 -8.18
C VAL A 113 1.31 2.36 -8.55
N ALA A 114 0.61 1.44 -9.22
CA ALA A 114 -0.81 1.65 -9.54
C ALA A 114 -1.65 1.86 -8.26
N ALA A 115 -1.45 1.04 -7.23
CA ALA A 115 -2.11 1.17 -5.93
C ALA A 115 -1.81 2.53 -5.28
N VAL A 116 -0.54 2.95 -5.24
CA VAL A 116 -0.17 4.27 -4.70
C VAL A 116 -0.83 5.40 -5.50
N ARG A 117 -0.83 5.32 -6.83
CA ARG A 117 -1.49 6.32 -7.69
C ARG A 117 -2.97 6.43 -7.40
N LEU A 118 -3.68 5.32 -7.23
CA LEU A 118 -5.10 5.32 -6.84
C LEU A 118 -5.37 6.00 -5.50
N VAL A 119 -4.42 5.94 -4.55
CA VAL A 119 -4.58 6.52 -3.22
C VAL A 119 -4.30 8.02 -3.17
N VAL A 120 -3.40 8.52 -4.03
CA VAL A 120 -3.02 9.94 -4.05
C VAL A 120 -3.86 10.82 -4.97
N VAL A 121 -4.65 10.22 -5.88
CA VAL A 121 -5.59 10.93 -6.76
C VAL A 121 -6.94 11.23 -6.11
#